data_AF-A0A7W8BLI8-F1
#
_entry.id   AF-A0A7W8BLI8-F1
#
_cell.length_a   1.000
_cell.length_b   1.000
_cell.length_c   1.000
_cell.angle_alpha   90.00
_cell.angle_beta   90.00
_cell.angle_gamma   90.00
#
_symmetry.space_group_name_H-M   'P 1'
#
loop_
_entity.id
_entity.type
_entity.pdbx_description
1 polymer ?
#
loop_
_entity_poly.entity_id
_entity_poly.type
_entity_poly.pdbx_seq_one_letter_code
_entity_poly.pdbx_strand_id
1 'polypeptide(L)'
;MARGIRGHDYVTEPMVFGRLFLAGDAAHLVAPIAAKGMNLALHDAFLLGDALVARLTEGDGSRLAGYSPACLRRVWDYQEFSQWLSELYHGTAAGDPFRAGTTLARLRRLFTSPTAAAAFAEQYLGTAAGRADDPRWRLPHAVDGP
;
A
#
# COMPACT_ATOMS: atom_id res chain seq x y z
N MET A 1 3.25 24.41 -20.22
CA MET A 1 2.41 24.32 -19.02
C MET A 1 1.58 23.05 -19.08
N ALA A 2 1.97 21.99 -18.36
CA ALA A 2 1.09 20.87 -18.06
C ALA A 2 0.61 21.08 -16.63
N ARG A 3 -0.68 21.42 -16.45
CA ARG A 3 -1.30 21.47 -15.12
C ARG A 3 -1.49 20.02 -14.66
N GLY A 4 -0.52 19.51 -13.92
CA GLY A 4 -0.67 18.25 -13.19
C GLY A 4 -1.82 18.36 -12.19
N ILE A 5 -2.69 17.35 -12.15
CA ILE A 5 -3.73 17.20 -11.14
C ILE A 5 -3.03 17.29 -9.77
N ARG A 6 -3.45 18.22 -8.91
CA ARG A 6 -2.97 18.27 -7.51
C ARG A 6 -3.50 17.03 -6.80
N GLY A 7 -2.74 15.94 -6.82
CA GLY A 7 -2.98 14.77 -5.99
C GLY A 7 -2.84 15.20 -4.54
N HIS A 8 -3.91 15.04 -3.77
CA HIS A 8 -3.90 15.28 -2.33
C HIS A 8 -3.62 13.93 -1.68
N ASP A 9 -2.37 13.68 -1.30
CA ASP A 9 -2.07 12.54 -0.43
C ASP A 9 -2.59 12.87 0.98
N TYR A 10 -3.33 11.96 1.60
CA TYR A 10 -3.69 12.08 3.01
C TYR A 10 -3.87 10.72 3.67
N VAL A 11 -3.74 10.71 4.99
CA VAL A 11 -4.00 9.58 5.87
C VAL A 11 -4.71 10.10 7.12
N THR A 12 -5.77 9.42 7.53
CA THR A 12 -6.56 9.74 8.72
C THR A 12 -6.18 8.79 9.86
N GLU A 13 -5.81 9.35 11.00
CA GLU A 13 -5.45 8.59 12.20
C GLU A 13 -6.17 9.15 13.44
N PRO A 14 -6.87 8.31 14.23
CA PRO A 14 -7.19 6.90 13.95
C PRO A 14 -8.27 6.75 12.87
N MET A 15 -8.38 5.57 12.26
CA MET A 15 -9.42 5.21 11.29
C MET A 15 -10.75 4.80 11.97
N VAL A 16 -10.91 5.08 13.27
CA VAL A 16 -12.04 4.65 14.09
C VAL A 16 -12.48 5.76 15.04
N PHE A 17 -13.80 5.95 15.16
CA PHE A 17 -14.42 6.79 16.17
C PHE A 17 -15.67 6.13 16.75
N GLY A 18 -15.57 5.58 17.97
CA GLY A 18 -16.67 4.85 18.60
C GLY A 18 -17.09 3.62 17.77
N ARG A 19 -18.25 3.70 17.11
CA ARG A 19 -18.77 2.65 16.21
C ARG A 19 -18.61 2.99 14.72
N LEU A 20 -17.98 4.11 14.40
CA LEU A 20 -17.65 4.50 13.03
C LEU A 20 -16.27 3.99 12.66
N PHE A 21 -16.17 3.30 11.51
CA PHE A 21 -14.93 2.78 10.95
C PHE A 21 -14.77 3.35 9.53
N LEU A 22 -13.59 3.87 9.22
CA LEU A 22 -13.25 4.43 7.91
C LEU A 22 -12.43 3.40 7.11
N ALA A 23 -12.70 3.29 5.81
CA ALA A 23 -12.00 2.39 4.90
C ALA A 23 -11.81 3.03 3.52
N GLY A 24 -10.71 2.70 2.83
CA GLY A 24 -10.40 3.23 1.51
C GLY A 24 -10.30 4.76 1.50
N ASP A 25 -10.83 5.39 0.46
CA ASP A 25 -10.79 6.85 0.28
C ASP A 25 -11.42 7.63 1.45
N ALA A 26 -12.30 7.03 2.27
CA ALA A 26 -12.78 7.72 3.48
C ALA A 26 -11.68 7.93 4.55
N ALA A 27 -10.59 7.16 4.49
CA ALA A 27 -9.50 7.18 5.44
C ALA A 27 -8.19 7.70 4.85
N HIS A 28 -7.88 7.35 3.60
CA HIS A 28 -6.60 7.68 2.97
C HIS A 28 -6.73 7.80 1.45
N LEU A 29 -5.87 8.64 0.86
CA LEU A 29 -5.77 8.77 -0.58
C LEU A 29 -4.29 8.82 -0.97
N VAL A 30 -3.96 8.13 -2.07
CA VAL A 30 -2.60 7.99 -2.60
C VAL A 30 -2.61 8.47 -4.04
N ALA A 31 -1.62 9.27 -4.44
CA ALA A 31 -1.40 9.62 -5.83
C ALA A 31 -1.43 8.36 -6.72
N PRO A 32 -2.08 8.40 -7.89
CA PRO A 32 -2.35 7.20 -8.71
C PRO A 32 -1.11 6.57 -9.37
N ILE A 33 0.10 7.00 -8.98
CA ILE A 33 1.38 6.58 -9.57
C ILE A 33 1.65 5.09 -9.33
N ALA A 34 1.30 4.57 -8.15
CA ALA A 34 1.58 3.18 -7.80
C ALA A 34 0.40 2.22 -8.06
N ALA A 35 -0.73 2.71 -8.58
CA ALA A 35 -1.97 1.94 -8.77
C ALA A 35 -2.42 1.16 -7.52
N LYS A 36 -2.28 1.78 -6.34
CA LYS A 36 -2.51 1.11 -5.04
C LYS A 36 -3.81 1.45 -4.31
N GLY A 37 -4.52 2.52 -4.69
CA GLY A 37 -5.71 2.98 -3.96
C GLY A 37 -6.76 1.89 -3.76
N MET A 38 -7.18 1.22 -4.85
CA MET A 38 -8.13 0.09 -4.77
C MET A 38 -7.59 -1.08 -3.95
N ASN A 39 -6.28 -1.36 -4.01
CA ASN A 39 -5.66 -2.43 -3.23
C ASN A 39 -5.73 -2.15 -1.72
N LEU A 40 -5.54 -0.89 -1.30
CA LEU A 40 -5.70 -0.50 0.10
C LEU A 40 -7.16 -0.53 0.53
N ALA A 41 -8.08 -0.02 -0.29
CA ALA A 41 -9.51 -0.06 0.01
C ALA A 41 -10.02 -1.50 0.22
N LEU A 42 -9.59 -2.44 -0.64
CA LEU A 42 -9.91 -3.86 -0.48
C LEU A 42 -9.29 -4.46 0.79
N HIS A 43 -8.03 -4.15 1.07
CA HIS A 43 -7.36 -4.60 2.30
C HIS A 43 -8.11 -4.15 3.56
N ASP A 44 -8.50 -2.87 3.62
CA ASP A 44 -9.28 -2.32 4.73
C ASP A 44 -10.65 -2.99 4.86
N ALA A 45 -11.33 -3.22 3.74
CA ALA A 45 -12.64 -3.87 3.72
C ALA A 45 -12.55 -5.32 4.21
N PHE A 46 -11.51 -6.07 3.83
CA PHE A 46 -11.31 -7.44 4.32
C PHE A 46 -11.02 -7.47 5.83
N LEU A 47 -10.13 -6.60 6.33
CA LEU A 47 -9.87 -6.51 7.76
C LEU A 47 -11.11 -6.12 8.57
N LEU A 48 -11.88 -5.14 8.08
CA LEU A 48 -13.11 -4.72 8.74
C LEU A 48 -14.17 -5.82 8.70
N GLY A 49 -14.33 -6.50 7.57
CA GLY A 49 -15.25 -7.62 7.41
C GLY A 49 -14.95 -8.75 8.40
N ASP A 50 -13.69 -9.20 8.46
CA ASP A 50 -13.23 -10.22 9.40
C ASP A 50 -13.45 -9.82 10.87
N ALA A 51 -13.24 -8.55 11.18
CA ALA A 51 -13.44 -8.01 12.52
C ALA A 51 -14.92 -7.92 12.91
N LEU A 52 -15.79 -7.55 11.97
CA LEU A 52 -17.24 -7.51 12.17
C LEU A 52 -17.82 -8.91 12.34
N VAL A 53 -17.38 -9.88 11.52
CA VAL A 53 -17.82 -11.29 11.65
C VAL A 53 -17.49 -11.81 13.04
N ALA A 54 -16.21 -11.73 13.47
CA ALA A 54 -15.79 -12.17 14.80
C ALA A 54 -16.63 -11.52 15.92
N ARG A 55 -16.89 -10.22 15.81
CA ARG A 55 -17.67 -9.51 16.83
C ARG A 55 -19.13 -9.94 16.89
N LEU A 56 -19.74 -10.26 15.74
CA LEU A 56 -21.16 -10.58 15.62
C LEU A 56 -21.45 -12.06 15.87
N THR A 57 -20.56 -12.97 15.49
CA THR A 57 -20.78 -14.42 15.61
C THR A 57 -20.13 -15.01 16.86
N GLU A 58 -18.97 -14.49 17.27
CA GLU A 58 -18.17 -15.02 18.38
C GLU A 58 -18.17 -14.09 19.60
N GLY A 59 -18.66 -12.86 19.45
CA GLY A 59 -18.60 -11.83 20.50
C GLY A 59 -17.22 -11.22 20.70
N ASP A 60 -16.23 -11.60 19.90
CA ASP A 60 -14.85 -11.11 20.02
C ASP A 60 -14.68 -9.72 19.40
N GLY A 61 -14.37 -8.72 20.23
CA GLY A 61 -14.09 -7.35 19.80
C GLY A 61 -12.62 -7.04 19.54
N SER A 62 -11.71 -7.99 19.75
CA SER A 62 -10.26 -7.77 19.67
C SER A 62 -9.82 -7.23 18.31
N ARG A 63 -10.37 -7.78 17.21
CA ARG A 63 -10.04 -7.37 15.84
C ARG A 63 -10.54 -5.96 15.50
N LEU A 64 -11.69 -5.56 16.03
CA LEU A 64 -12.19 -4.19 15.86
C LEU A 64 -11.35 -3.19 16.65
N ALA A 65 -10.92 -3.56 17.87
CA ALA A 65 -10.00 -2.74 18.66
C ALA A 65 -8.63 -2.58 17.98
N GLY A 66 -8.17 -3.62 17.27
CA GLY A 66 -6.94 -3.63 16.49
C GLY A 66 -7.06 -3.11 15.04
N TYR A 67 -8.23 -2.67 14.59
CA TYR A 67 -8.49 -2.36 13.18
C TYR A 67 -7.60 -1.23 12.65
N SER A 68 -7.63 -0.05 13.30
CA SER A 68 -6.86 1.11 12.85
C SER A 68 -5.35 0.83 12.73
N PRO A 69 -4.65 0.28 13.74
CA PRO A 69 -3.22 -0.01 13.59
C PRO A 69 -2.94 -1.13 12.59
N ALA A 70 -3.89 -2.05 12.32
CA ALA A 70 -3.71 -3.07 11.28
C ALA A 70 -3.76 -2.48 9.86
N CYS A 71 -4.70 -1.59 9.59
CA CYS A 71 -4.79 -0.87 8.31
C CYS A 71 -3.61 0.09 8.11
N LEU A 72 -3.30 0.91 9.11
CA LEU A 72 -2.30 1.98 8.99
C LEU A 72 -0.90 1.48 8.65
N ARG A 73 -0.49 0.29 9.10
CA ARG A 73 0.79 -0.32 8.70
C ARG A 73 0.91 -0.38 7.17
N ARG A 74 -0.10 -0.97 6.52
CA ARG A 74 -0.10 -1.16 5.07
C ARG A 74 -0.30 0.16 4.31
N VAL A 75 -1.11 1.06 4.85
CA VAL A 75 -1.31 2.40 4.27
C VAL A 75 0.03 3.15 4.22
N TRP A 76 0.79 3.18 5.31
CA TRP A 76 2.09 3.86 5.33
C TRP A 76 3.15 3.20 4.44
N ASP A 77 3.23 1.88 4.41
CA ASP A 77 4.13 1.16 3.49
C ASP A 77 3.88 1.57 2.03
N TYR A 78 2.61 1.77 1.68
CA TYR A 78 2.22 2.15 0.32
C TYR A 78 2.38 3.65 0.04
N GLN A 79 2.19 4.52 1.03
CA GLN A 79 2.47 5.95 0.92
C GLN A 79 3.97 6.18 0.68
N GLU A 80 4.82 5.52 1.47
CA GLU A 80 6.28 5.57 1.29
C GLU A 80 6.68 5.10 -0.12
N PHE A 81 6.17 3.94 -0.55
CA PHE A 81 6.47 3.41 -1.87
C PHE A 81 6.00 4.35 -2.99
N SER A 82 4.82 4.96 -2.86
CA SER A 82 4.29 5.92 -3.84
C SER A 82 5.17 7.16 -3.95
N GLN A 83 5.62 7.71 -2.82
CA GLN A 83 6.55 8.85 -2.80
C GLN A 83 7.89 8.47 -3.45
N TRP A 84 8.45 7.33 -3.07
CA TRP A 84 9.70 6.82 -3.65
C TRP A 84 9.61 6.63 -5.16
N LEU A 85 8.50 6.07 -5.65
CA LEU A 85 8.27 5.82 -7.07
C LEU A 85 8.05 7.13 -7.85
N SER A 86 7.36 8.09 -7.24
CA SER A 86 7.20 9.43 -7.80
C SER A 86 8.55 10.14 -8.00
N GLU A 87 9.44 10.06 -7.00
CA GLU A 87 10.81 10.59 -7.11
C GLU A 87 11.62 9.87 -8.18
N LEU A 88 11.44 8.56 -8.33
CA LEU A 88 12.11 7.78 -9.36
C LEU A 88 11.68 8.20 -10.78
N TYR A 89 10.38 8.43 -11.00
CA TYR A 89 9.85 8.81 -12.31
C TYR A 89 10.06 10.28 -12.66
N HIS A 90 9.94 11.19 -11.70
CA HIS A 90 9.97 12.62 -11.97
C HIS A 90 11.30 13.30 -11.60
N GLY A 91 12.20 12.62 -10.90
CA GLY A 91 13.42 13.24 -10.37
C GLY A 91 14.37 13.77 -11.44
N THR A 92 14.45 13.13 -12.62
CA THR A 92 15.23 13.62 -13.76
C THR A 92 14.58 14.80 -14.48
N ALA A 93 13.25 14.91 -14.44
CA ALA A 93 12.49 16.00 -15.05
C ALA A 93 12.41 17.25 -14.18
N ALA A 94 12.90 17.20 -12.93
CA ALA A 94 12.83 18.29 -11.97
C ALA A 94 13.78 19.48 -12.28
N GLY A 95 14.70 19.33 -13.23
CA GLY A 95 15.69 20.36 -13.58
C GLY A 95 16.78 20.59 -12.51
N ASP A 96 16.84 19.72 -11.50
CA ASP A 96 17.82 19.76 -10.41
C ASP A 96 18.89 18.65 -10.63
N PRO A 97 20.17 19.01 -10.84
CA PRO A 97 21.25 18.04 -11.02
C PRO A 97 21.39 17.04 -9.86
N PHE A 98 21.13 17.45 -8.62
CA PHE A 98 21.22 16.56 -7.46
C PHE A 98 20.12 15.49 -7.49
N ARG A 99 18.87 15.89 -7.75
CA ARG A 99 17.75 14.96 -7.96
C ARG A 99 17.99 14.03 -9.14
N ALA A 100 18.46 14.55 -10.27
CA ALA A 100 18.79 13.72 -11.43
C ALA A 100 19.87 12.66 -11.10
N GLY A 101 20.94 13.07 -10.40
CA GLY A 101 22.01 12.17 -9.97
C GLY A 101 21.53 11.06 -9.03
N THR A 102 20.70 11.41 -8.03
CA THR A 102 20.16 10.42 -7.08
C THR A 102 19.15 9.48 -7.73
N THR A 103 18.28 9.96 -8.63
CA THR A 103 17.39 9.11 -9.43
C THR A 103 18.16 8.11 -10.28
N LEU A 104 19.22 8.55 -10.98
CA LEU A 104 20.04 7.64 -11.79
C LEU A 104 20.79 6.61 -10.93
N ALA A 105 21.25 6.98 -9.73
CA ALA A 105 21.87 6.05 -8.79
C ALA A 105 20.88 4.98 -8.30
N ARG A 106 19.64 5.37 -8.01
CA ARG A 106 18.55 4.44 -7.63
C ARG A 106 18.20 3.49 -8.77
N LEU A 107 17.98 4.00 -9.98
CA LEU A 107 17.72 3.17 -11.17
C LEU A 107 18.84 2.17 -11.42
N ARG A 108 20.10 2.62 -11.37
CA ARG A 108 21.25 1.73 -11.53
C ARG A 108 21.21 0.59 -10.51
N ARG A 109 20.96 0.91 -9.24
CA ARG A 109 20.87 -0.10 -8.18
C ARG A 109 19.79 -1.14 -8.45
N LEU A 110 18.62 -0.74 -8.96
CA LEU A 110 17.55 -1.68 -9.34
C LEU A 110 18.00 -2.66 -10.42
N PHE A 111 18.80 -2.21 -11.39
CA PHE A 111 19.25 -3.07 -12.50
C PHE A 111 20.54 -3.84 -12.20
N THR A 112 21.32 -3.45 -11.18
CA THR A 112 22.60 -4.10 -10.87
C THR A 112 22.60 -4.90 -9.57
N SER A 113 21.54 -4.81 -8.75
CA SER A 113 21.42 -5.55 -7.48
C SER A 113 20.15 -6.39 -7.45
N PRO A 114 20.26 -7.74 -7.49
CA PRO A 114 19.10 -8.62 -7.39
C PRO A 114 18.28 -8.41 -6.11
N THR A 115 18.93 -8.12 -4.98
CA THR A 115 18.26 -7.83 -3.71
C THR A 115 17.43 -6.54 -3.78
N ALA A 116 17.96 -5.49 -4.40
CA ALA A 116 17.20 -4.24 -4.57
C ALA A 116 16.03 -4.42 -5.53
N ALA A 117 16.21 -5.19 -6.61
CA ALA A 117 15.15 -5.54 -7.54
C ALA A 117 14.03 -6.35 -6.87
N ALA A 118 14.39 -7.33 -6.03
CA ALA A 118 13.44 -8.15 -5.29
C ALA A 118 12.63 -7.30 -4.30
N ALA A 119 13.29 -6.46 -3.49
CA ALA A 119 12.60 -5.57 -2.55
C ALA A 119 11.61 -4.63 -3.26
N PHE A 120 12.02 -4.03 -4.39
CA PHE A 120 11.13 -3.22 -5.22
C PHE A 120 9.94 -4.04 -5.75
N ALA A 121 10.20 -5.23 -6.28
CA ALA A 121 9.15 -6.10 -6.82
C ALA A 121 8.15 -6.51 -5.73
N GLU A 122 8.61 -6.77 -4.51
CA GLU A 122 7.74 -7.13 -3.40
C GLU A 122 6.82 -5.97 -2.99
N GLN A 123 7.32 -4.74 -2.94
CA GLN A 123 6.49 -3.55 -2.70
C GLN A 123 5.54 -3.30 -3.88
N TYR A 124 6.03 -3.42 -5.12
CA TYR A 124 5.24 -3.23 -6.33
C TYR A 124 4.14 -4.28 -6.50
N LEU A 125 4.35 -5.53 -6.10
CA LEU A 125 3.33 -6.59 -6.09
C LEU A 125 2.47 -6.58 -4.82
N GLY A 126 2.89 -5.84 -3.78
CA GLY A 126 2.22 -5.85 -2.48
C GLY A 126 2.42 -7.17 -1.71
N THR A 127 3.52 -7.87 -1.92
CA THR A 127 3.88 -9.08 -1.19
C THR A 127 4.77 -8.78 0.03
N ALA A 128 5.42 -7.61 0.06
CA ALA A 128 6.30 -7.17 1.16
C ALA A 128 5.59 -7.12 2.53
N ALA A 129 4.39 -6.55 2.57
CA ALA A 129 3.59 -6.49 3.79
C ALA A 129 2.80 -7.78 4.01
N GLY A 130 3.49 -8.87 4.37
CA GLY A 130 2.87 -10.05 4.97
C GLY A 130 1.78 -10.72 4.12
N ARG A 131 2.12 -11.19 2.92
CA ARG A 131 1.24 -12.08 2.13
C ARG A 131 1.51 -13.58 2.38
N ALA A 132 2.50 -13.91 3.21
CA ALA A 132 2.96 -15.30 3.34
C ALA A 132 2.13 -16.17 4.30
N ASP A 133 1.49 -15.59 5.32
CA ASP A 133 1.00 -16.37 6.48
C ASP A 133 -0.53 -16.37 6.71
N ASP A 134 -1.34 -15.63 5.92
CA ASP A 134 -2.81 -15.81 5.96
C ASP A 134 -3.26 -16.82 4.90
N PRO A 135 -3.64 -18.06 5.29
CA PRO A 135 -4.05 -19.11 4.34
C PRO A 135 -5.30 -18.75 3.53
N ARG A 136 -6.09 -17.76 3.94
CA ARG A 136 -7.36 -17.38 3.29
C ARG A 136 -7.16 -16.57 2.00
N TRP A 137 -5.99 -15.97 1.80
CA TRP A 137 -5.68 -15.16 0.62
C TRP A 137 -4.63 -15.80 -0.31
N ARG A 138 -4.34 -17.08 -0.11
CA ARG A 138 -3.64 -17.87 -1.13
C ARG A 138 -4.58 -17.97 -2.33
N LEU A 139 -4.15 -17.41 -3.46
CA LEU A 139 -4.82 -17.69 -4.73
C LEU A 139 -4.84 -19.22 -4.87
N PRO A 140 -5.98 -19.85 -5.21
CA PRO A 140 -5.96 -21.26 -5.56
C PRO A 140 -4.87 -21.42 -6.61
N HIS A 141 -3.91 -22.32 -6.34
CA HIS A 141 -2.84 -22.62 -7.27
C HIS A 141 -3.46 -22.77 -8.65
N ALA A 142 -2.90 -22.04 -9.63
CA ALA A 142 -3.31 -22.16 -11.02
C ALA A 142 -3.40 -23.65 -11.31
N VAL A 143 -4.59 -24.09 -11.72
CA VAL A 143 -4.83 -25.44 -12.22
C VAL A 143 -3.64 -25.86 -13.05
N ASP A 144 -2.90 -26.86 -12.59
CA ASP A 144 -1.88 -27.52 -13.40
C ASP A 144 -2.60 -27.95 -14.68
N GLY A 145 -2.23 -27.30 -15.79
CA GLY A 145 -2.73 -27.62 -17.11
C GLY A 145 -2.33 -29.05 -17.50
N PRO A 146 -3.03 -29.64 -18.48
CA PRO A 146 -2.96 -31.07 -18.79
C PRO A 146 -1.56 -31.58 -19.16
#